data_AF-A0AAF0QZC0-F1
#
_entry.id   AF-A0AAF0QZC0-F1
#
_cell.length_a   1.000
_cell.length_b   1.000
_cell.length_c   1.000
_cell.angle_alpha   90.00
_cell.angle_beta   90.00
_cell.angle_gamma   90.00
#
_symmetry.space_group_name_H-M   'P 1'
#
loop_
_entity.id
_entity.type
_entity.pdbx_description
1 polymer ?
#
loop_
_entity_poly.entity_id
_entity_poly.type
_entity_poly.pdbx_seq_one_letter_code
_entity_poly.pdbx_strand_id
1 'polypeptide(L)'
;MAKFPSCLVKVVVILIILVCFPSTTLSRKLLLSSPPSEASSPKPHNNIVNDEDNNPKEKVIDDSWSSLDLAVEQTHFALFFNQGQCCCVGSRTYVHEKVYDEFLEKAKARTLKRVVGDPFKSGTEQGPQTDLKQFDMIMKYIRSGVDSGATLETGGEQFGKKGYYIKPTVFSYVKDDMLIAHDEIFGPAQSILKFKDLDEVVRRANSSRYGLAAGVFSQNIDTANTLARALRVGTVWINCFDTFDATIPFGGYKMSGQGREKGEYGLRNYLQVKAVATTLNNPAWL
;
A
#
# COMPACT_ATOMS: atom_id res chain seq x y z
N MET A 1 -17.82 -4.22 41.60
CA MET A 1 -18.15 -4.37 40.17
C MET A 1 -17.70 -3.12 39.44
N ALA A 2 -16.49 -3.15 38.88
CA ALA A 2 -15.97 -2.04 38.09
C ALA A 2 -16.73 -1.99 36.75
N LYS A 3 -17.33 -0.83 36.44
CA LYS A 3 -17.85 -0.54 35.10
C LYS A 3 -16.66 -0.58 34.14
N PHE A 4 -16.55 -1.64 33.34
CA PHE A 4 -15.79 -1.57 32.11
C PHE A 4 -16.46 -0.49 31.24
N PRO A 5 -15.79 0.64 30.96
CA PRO A 5 -16.33 1.56 29.97
C PRO A 5 -16.37 0.78 28.66
N SER A 6 -17.55 0.76 28.04
CA SER A 6 -17.78 0.21 26.71
C SER A 6 -16.86 0.91 25.71
N CYS A 7 -15.65 0.39 25.55
CA CYS A 7 -14.71 0.77 24.51
C CYS A 7 -15.22 0.13 23.21
N LEU A 8 -16.29 0.71 22.67
CA LEU A 8 -16.94 0.29 21.44
C LEU A 8 -15.92 0.37 20.29
N VAL A 9 -15.44 -0.79 19.85
CA VAL A 9 -15.04 -1.16 18.49
C VAL A 9 -14.82 0.04 17.56
N LYS A 10 -13.65 0.69 17.68
CA LYS A 10 -13.13 1.63 16.68
C LYS A 10 -12.39 0.80 15.63
N VAL A 11 -13.06 0.46 14.54
CA VAL A 11 -12.45 -0.29 13.43
C VAL A 11 -12.10 0.70 12.33
N VAL A 12 -10.82 0.74 11.96
CA VAL A 12 -10.34 1.46 10.78
C VAL A 12 -9.80 0.40 9.82
N VAL A 13 -10.39 0.29 8.64
CA VAL A 13 -9.94 -0.69 7.64
C VAL A 13 -9.12 0.06 6.60
N ILE A 14 -7.79 0.04 6.72
CA ILE A 14 -6.92 0.66 5.71
C ILE A 14 -6.75 -0.31 4.56
N LEU A 15 -7.69 -0.29 3.63
CA LEU A 15 -7.53 -1.13 2.48
C LEU A 15 -6.58 -0.53 1.44
N ILE A 16 -5.31 -0.89 1.59
CA ILE A 16 -4.33 -0.84 0.51
C ILE A 16 -4.82 -1.75 -0.60
N ILE A 17 -4.85 -1.21 -1.80
CA ILE A 17 -4.91 -1.90 -3.08
C ILE A 17 -4.40 -0.75 -3.97
N LEU A 18 -3.14 -0.75 -4.45
CA LEU A 18 -2.75 -1.20 -5.80
C LEU A 18 -1.25 -1.23 -6.15
N VAL A 19 -0.85 -2.42 -6.67
CA VAL A 19 0.26 -2.96 -7.54
C VAL A 19 1.70 -2.45 -7.58
N CYS A 20 2.60 -3.44 -7.60
CA CYS A 20 4.06 -3.34 -7.70
C CYS A 20 4.70 -3.87 -9.00
N PHE A 21 6.00 -3.52 -9.14
CA PHE A 21 7.07 -3.81 -10.11
C PHE A 21 7.32 -2.75 -11.20
N PRO A 22 8.59 -2.43 -11.54
CA PRO A 22 9.05 -1.09 -11.98
C PRO A 22 8.61 -0.66 -13.38
N SER A 23 7.70 -1.41 -13.98
CA SER A 23 7.13 -1.11 -15.28
C SER A 23 5.62 -1.29 -15.14
N THR A 24 4.88 -0.24 -15.46
CA THR A 24 3.42 -0.15 -15.45
C THR A 24 2.72 -1.45 -15.87
N THR A 25 1.49 -1.71 -15.39
CA THR A 25 0.67 -2.87 -15.83
C THR A 25 0.62 -3.05 -17.36
N LEU A 26 0.76 -1.96 -18.10
CA LEU A 26 0.88 -1.93 -19.56
C LEU A 26 2.20 -2.54 -20.05
N SER A 27 3.33 -2.19 -19.46
CA SER A 27 4.64 -2.79 -19.72
C SER A 27 4.66 -4.29 -19.44
N ARG A 28 3.91 -4.76 -18.42
CA ARG A 28 3.75 -6.19 -18.17
C ARG A 28 2.96 -6.91 -19.28
N LYS A 29 1.89 -6.31 -19.80
CA LYS A 29 1.16 -6.89 -20.95
C LYS A 29 2.08 -7.06 -22.15
N LEU A 30 2.99 -6.11 -22.37
CA LEU A 30 4.01 -6.19 -23.43
C LEU A 30 5.01 -7.32 -23.15
N LEU A 31 5.57 -7.41 -21.94
CA LEU A 31 6.51 -8.47 -21.56
C LEU A 31 5.91 -9.89 -21.63
N LEU A 32 4.64 -10.05 -21.24
CA LEU A 32 3.91 -11.32 -21.32
C LEU A 32 3.38 -11.64 -22.72
N SER A 33 3.36 -10.65 -23.63
CA SER A 33 2.96 -10.85 -25.04
C SER A 33 4.10 -11.33 -25.93
N SER A 34 5.35 -11.28 -25.43
CA SER A 34 6.46 -11.95 -26.08
C SER A 34 6.19 -13.46 -26.11
N PRO A 35 6.25 -14.13 -27.27
CA PRO A 35 6.23 -15.60 -27.30
C PRO A 35 7.36 -16.13 -26.41
N PRO A 36 7.25 -17.34 -25.84
CA PRO A 36 8.34 -17.93 -25.07
C PRO A 36 9.53 -18.20 -26.01
N SER A 37 10.34 -17.17 -26.24
CA SER A 37 11.59 -17.26 -27.00
C SER A 37 12.67 -17.77 -26.07
N GLU A 38 13.47 -18.71 -26.57
CA GLU A 38 14.65 -19.26 -25.91
C GLU A 38 15.45 -18.18 -25.18
N ALA A 39 15.69 -18.43 -23.90
CA ALA A 39 16.39 -17.53 -23.02
C ALA A 39 17.84 -17.31 -23.50
N SER A 40 18.10 -16.19 -24.16
CA SER A 40 19.45 -15.63 -24.21
C SER A 40 19.71 -14.89 -22.90
N SER A 41 20.72 -15.35 -22.16
CA SER A 41 21.14 -14.82 -20.87
C SER A 41 21.43 -13.30 -20.90
N PRO A 42 20.98 -12.52 -19.89
CA PRO A 42 21.47 -11.17 -19.70
C PRO A 42 22.88 -11.20 -19.11
N LYS A 43 23.77 -10.37 -19.65
CA LYS A 43 25.10 -10.10 -19.07
C LYS A 43 24.94 -9.30 -17.76
N PRO A 44 25.74 -9.57 -16.73
CA PRO A 44 25.64 -8.86 -15.46
C PRO A 44 26.19 -7.43 -15.62
N HIS A 45 25.34 -6.44 -15.40
CA HIS A 45 25.79 -5.11 -14.99
C HIS A 45 25.70 -5.06 -13.46
N ASN A 46 26.87 -5.13 -12.82
CA ASN A 46 27.01 -4.86 -11.39
C ASN A 46 26.65 -3.39 -11.14
N ASN A 47 25.46 -3.16 -10.57
CA ASN A 47 25.20 -2.05 -9.68
C ASN A 47 24.50 -2.66 -8.47
N ILE A 48 25.29 -3.06 -7.48
CA ILE A 48 24.80 -3.38 -6.15
C ILE A 48 24.42 -2.03 -5.53
N VAL A 49 23.13 -1.70 -5.53
CA VAL A 49 22.60 -0.75 -4.56
C VAL A 49 22.41 -1.58 -3.30
N ASN A 50 23.26 -1.35 -2.31
CA ASN A 50 23.00 -1.83 -0.96
C ASN A 50 21.71 -1.13 -0.51
N ASP A 51 20.62 -1.88 -0.38
CA ASP A 51 19.53 -1.50 0.52
C ASP A 51 20.05 -1.70 1.95
N GLU A 52 21.01 -0.87 2.34
CA GLU A 52 21.47 -0.75 3.71
C GLU A 52 20.31 -0.20 4.53
N ASP A 53 19.84 -1.06 5.44
CA ASP A 53 19.11 -0.76 6.67
C ASP A 53 18.97 0.72 6.99
N ASN A 54 17.94 1.34 6.42
CA ASN A 54 17.33 2.51 7.02
C ASN A 54 15.97 2.07 7.53
N ASN A 55 15.97 1.08 8.43
CA ASN A 55 14.84 0.83 9.32
C ASN A 55 14.59 2.17 10.02
N PRO A 56 13.52 2.92 9.70
CA PRO A 56 13.24 4.16 10.39
C PRO A 56 12.98 3.75 11.83
N LYS A 57 13.98 3.97 12.70
CA LYS A 57 14.03 3.62 14.13
C LYS A 57 12.64 3.26 14.60
N GLU A 58 12.40 1.97 14.74
CA GLU A 58 11.19 1.34 15.26
C GLU A 58 10.47 2.35 16.14
N LYS A 59 9.45 3.03 15.57
CA LYS A 59 8.69 4.04 16.29
C LYS A 59 8.01 3.26 17.39
N VAL A 60 8.63 3.24 18.57
CA VAL A 60 8.14 2.57 19.77
C VAL A 60 6.68 2.99 19.89
N ILE A 61 5.79 2.02 19.65
CA ILE A 61 4.36 2.22 19.79
C ILE A 61 4.16 2.39 21.29
N ASP A 62 4.06 3.64 21.73
CA ASP A 62 3.78 3.99 23.12
C ASP A 62 2.33 3.58 23.42
N ASP A 63 2.12 2.87 24.53
CA ASP A 63 0.81 2.41 25.00
C ASP A 63 -0.16 3.59 25.31
N SER A 64 0.33 4.83 25.30
CA SER A 64 -0.46 6.06 25.46
C SER A 64 -1.35 6.42 24.25
N TRP A 65 -1.14 5.81 23.09
CA TRP A 65 -1.86 6.15 21.86
C TRP A 65 -3.24 5.52 21.84
N SER A 66 -4.29 6.35 21.75
CA SER A 66 -5.63 5.82 21.49
C SER A 66 -5.65 5.08 20.14
N SER A 67 -6.47 4.03 20.02
CA SER A 67 -6.51 3.20 18.80
C SER A 67 -6.80 4.00 17.53
N LEU A 68 -7.46 5.16 17.64
CA LEU A 68 -7.74 6.03 16.51
C LEU A 68 -6.53 6.90 16.13
N ASP A 69 -5.78 7.42 17.11
CA ASP A 69 -4.58 8.23 16.85
C ASP A 69 -3.50 7.38 16.18
N LEU A 70 -3.32 6.14 16.64
CA LEU A 70 -2.44 5.18 15.98
C LEU A 70 -2.87 4.93 14.53
N ALA A 71 -4.17 4.71 14.28
CA ALA A 71 -4.67 4.51 12.93
C ALA A 71 -4.45 5.75 12.04
N VAL A 72 -4.59 6.97 12.56
CA VAL A 72 -4.31 8.21 11.82
C VAL A 72 -2.83 8.34 11.47
N GLU A 73 -1.91 8.07 12.40
CA GLU A 73 -0.49 8.14 12.07
C GLU A 73 -0.06 7.04 11.08
N GLN A 74 -0.60 5.83 11.25
CA GLN A 74 -0.25 4.70 10.40
C GLN A 74 -0.84 4.86 8.99
N THR A 75 -2.07 5.38 8.85
CA THR A 75 -2.63 5.77 7.54
C THR A 75 -1.85 6.91 6.88
N HIS A 76 -1.43 7.91 7.66
CA HIS A 76 -0.63 9.02 7.16
C HIS A 76 0.73 8.51 6.64
N PHE A 77 1.41 7.67 7.41
CA PHE A 77 2.65 7.02 6.97
C PHE A 77 2.42 6.16 5.73
N ALA A 78 1.41 5.29 5.78
CA ALA A 78 1.05 4.37 4.70
C ALA A 78 0.88 5.05 3.34
N LEU A 79 0.32 6.25 3.31
CA LEU A 79 0.15 6.99 2.07
C LEU A 79 1.36 7.86 1.72
N PHE A 80 1.81 8.69 2.66
CA PHE A 80 2.72 9.78 2.32
C PHE A 80 4.20 9.36 2.34
N PHE A 81 4.50 8.13 2.78
CA PHE A 81 5.82 7.51 2.62
C PHE A 81 6.27 7.58 1.15
N ASN A 82 7.54 7.94 0.94
CA ASN A 82 8.11 8.17 -0.39
C ASN A 82 7.26 9.07 -1.32
N GLN A 83 6.60 10.09 -0.76
CA GLN A 83 5.69 10.99 -1.48
C GLN A 83 4.53 10.25 -2.19
N GLY A 84 4.14 9.06 -1.72
CA GLY A 84 3.15 8.20 -2.36
C GLY A 84 3.65 7.42 -3.58
N GLN A 85 4.95 7.49 -3.88
CA GLN A 85 5.60 6.73 -4.95
C GLN A 85 6.07 5.35 -4.41
N CYS A 86 5.14 4.58 -3.86
CA CYS A 86 5.39 3.26 -3.30
C CYS A 86 4.28 2.30 -3.74
N CYS A 87 4.62 1.08 -4.13
CA CYS A 87 3.64 0.14 -4.69
C CYS A 87 2.64 -0.42 -3.65
N CYS A 88 2.97 -0.35 -2.37
CA CYS A 88 2.11 -0.78 -1.25
C CYS A 88 1.50 0.41 -0.49
N VAL A 89 1.43 1.58 -1.12
CA VAL A 89 0.86 2.81 -0.56
C VAL A 89 -0.62 2.68 -0.20
N GLY A 90 -1.00 3.17 0.99
CA GLY A 90 -2.38 3.18 1.51
C GLY A 90 -3.30 4.22 0.84
N SER A 91 -3.42 4.20 -0.48
CA SER A 91 -4.17 5.18 -1.28
C SER A 91 -5.67 5.24 -0.95
N ARG A 92 -6.29 4.10 -0.60
CA ARG A 92 -7.70 4.00 -0.21
C ARG A 92 -7.81 3.67 1.27
N THR A 93 -8.40 4.58 2.03
CA THR A 93 -8.58 4.42 3.47
C THR A 93 -10.07 4.28 3.76
N TYR A 94 -10.53 3.09 4.17
CA TYR A 94 -11.92 2.86 4.54
C TYR A 94 -12.08 3.05 6.05
N VAL A 95 -12.96 3.97 6.44
CA VAL A 95 -13.16 4.32 7.85
C VAL A 95 -14.61 4.04 8.22
N HIS A 96 -14.80 3.35 9.35
CA HIS A 96 -16.13 2.96 9.81
C HIS A 96 -16.93 4.22 10.19
N GLU A 97 -18.21 4.27 9.81
CA GLU A 97 -19.07 5.47 9.93
C GLU A 97 -19.02 6.14 11.30
N LYS A 98 -18.99 5.34 12.38
CA LYS A 98 -18.93 5.80 13.78
C LYS A 98 -17.71 6.65 14.14
N VAL A 99 -16.61 6.53 13.40
CA VAL A 99 -15.35 7.26 13.66
C VAL A 99 -14.88 8.06 12.45
N TYR A 100 -15.67 8.12 11.39
CA TYR A 100 -15.29 8.76 10.12
C TYR A 100 -14.93 10.23 10.29
N ASP A 101 -15.80 11.01 10.94
CA ASP A 101 -15.61 12.45 11.07
C ASP A 101 -14.42 12.77 12.00
N GLU A 102 -14.30 12.05 13.13
CA GLU A 102 -13.16 12.19 14.05
C GLU A 102 -11.83 11.83 13.38
N PHE A 103 -11.81 10.75 12.60
CA PHE A 103 -10.64 10.32 11.84
C PHE A 103 -10.27 11.37 10.78
N LEU A 104 -11.25 11.90 10.04
CA LEU A 104 -11.03 12.83 8.96
C LEU A 104 -10.39 14.13 9.45
N GLU A 105 -10.90 14.69 10.53
CA GLU A 105 -10.34 15.88 11.18
C GLU A 105 -8.89 15.66 11.63
N LYS A 106 -8.62 14.51 12.28
CA LYS A 106 -7.26 14.15 12.71
C LYS A 106 -6.32 13.91 11.53
N ALA A 107 -6.77 13.23 10.47
CA ALA A 107 -5.98 12.97 9.26
C ALA A 107 -5.63 14.26 8.53
N LYS A 108 -6.58 15.20 8.41
CA LYS A 108 -6.36 16.54 7.86
C LYS A 108 -5.34 17.32 8.70
N ALA A 109 -5.52 17.36 10.02
CA ALA A 109 -4.62 18.04 10.93
C ALA A 109 -3.19 17.46 10.88
N ARG A 110 -3.05 16.13 10.82
CA ARG A 110 -1.74 15.48 10.69
C ARG A 110 -1.09 15.76 9.34
N THR A 111 -1.88 15.80 8.28
CA THR A 111 -1.40 16.08 6.92
C THR A 111 -0.86 17.51 6.79
N LEU A 112 -1.54 18.50 7.38
CA LEU A 112 -1.09 19.89 7.39
C LEU A 112 0.26 20.09 8.13
N LYS A 113 0.59 19.21 9.08
CA LYS A 113 1.86 19.25 9.81
C LYS A 113 3.04 18.66 9.03
N ARG A 114 2.79 17.96 7.93
CA ARG A 114 3.84 17.29 7.15
C ARG A 114 4.74 18.29 6.44
N VAL A 115 6.04 18.23 6.69
CA VAL A 115 7.01 19.18 6.11
C VAL A 115 7.40 18.76 4.69
N VAL A 116 6.98 19.55 3.70
CA VAL A 116 7.39 19.39 2.29
C VAL A 116 8.59 20.29 2.00
N GLY A 117 9.64 19.74 1.38
CA GLY A 117 10.83 20.53 1.09
C GLY A 117 11.97 19.73 0.47
N ASP A 118 13.13 20.38 0.44
CA ASP A 118 14.37 19.80 -0.06
C ASP A 118 14.77 18.58 0.79
N PRO A 119 14.92 17.38 0.19
CA PRO A 119 15.25 16.16 0.91
C PRO A 119 16.63 16.19 1.58
N PHE A 120 17.52 17.11 1.20
CA PHE A 120 18.82 17.29 1.86
C PHE A 120 18.74 18.15 3.12
N LYS A 121 17.59 18.76 3.42
CA LYS A 121 17.37 19.54 4.64
C LYS A 121 16.83 18.67 5.77
N SER A 122 17.42 18.85 6.95
CA SER A 122 16.92 18.22 8.18
C SER A 122 15.47 18.64 8.46
N GLY A 123 14.65 17.68 8.90
CA GLY A 123 13.24 17.89 9.21
C GLY A 123 12.30 17.85 8.01
N THR A 124 12.80 17.70 6.77
CA THR A 124 11.95 17.42 5.61
C THR A 124 11.37 16.01 5.71
N GLU A 125 10.05 15.89 5.66
CA GLU A 125 9.35 14.61 5.63
C GLU A 125 8.99 14.17 4.20
N GLN A 126 8.85 15.13 3.27
CA GLN A 126 8.38 14.89 1.90
C GLN A 126 9.20 15.65 0.86
N GLY A 127 9.84 14.92 -0.05
CA GLY A 127 10.58 15.45 -1.19
C GLY A 127 9.73 15.72 -2.45
N PRO A 128 10.37 15.91 -3.62
CA PRO A 128 9.68 16.09 -4.89
C PRO A 128 9.22 14.74 -5.49
N GLN A 129 8.33 14.81 -6.47
CA GLN A 129 8.07 13.68 -7.38
C GLN A 129 9.28 13.42 -8.28
N THR A 130 9.39 12.19 -8.79
CA THR A 130 10.59 11.73 -9.51
C THR A 130 10.90 12.55 -10.77
N ASP A 131 9.88 12.96 -11.53
CA ASP A 131 10.03 13.75 -12.74
C ASP A 131 8.76 14.58 -13.06
N LEU A 132 8.83 15.39 -14.12
CA LEU A 132 7.71 16.23 -14.56
C LEU A 132 6.51 15.42 -15.03
N LYS A 133 6.73 14.26 -15.67
CA LYS A 133 5.66 13.42 -16.20
C LYS A 133 4.82 12.85 -15.07
N GLN A 134 5.47 12.38 -14.00
CA GLN A 134 4.83 11.87 -12.81
C GLN A 134 4.11 12.98 -12.06
N PHE A 135 4.74 14.15 -11.91
CA PHE A 135 4.12 15.33 -11.34
C PHE A 135 2.82 15.72 -12.05
N ASP A 136 2.87 15.88 -13.39
CA ASP A 136 1.71 16.25 -14.19
C ASP A 136 0.61 15.19 -14.14
N MET A 137 0.98 13.91 -14.09
CA MET A 137 0.03 12.80 -13.94
C MET A 137 -0.72 12.88 -12.60
N ILE A 138 0.01 13.05 -11.49
CA ILE A 138 -0.59 13.16 -10.16
C ILE A 138 -1.51 14.38 -10.09
N MET A 139 -1.07 15.53 -10.62
CA MET A 139 -1.89 16.74 -10.65
C MET A 139 -3.18 16.56 -11.47
N LYS A 140 -3.16 15.75 -12.54
CA LYS A 140 -4.38 15.39 -13.30
C LYS A 140 -5.34 14.55 -12.47
N TYR A 141 -4.85 13.55 -11.74
CA TYR A 141 -5.70 12.74 -10.84
C TYR A 141 -6.32 13.59 -9.72
N ILE A 142 -5.54 14.49 -9.12
CA ILE A 142 -6.05 15.43 -8.11
C ILE A 142 -7.19 16.27 -8.68
N ARG A 143 -7.01 16.86 -9.88
CA ARG A 143 -8.08 17.64 -10.55
C ARG A 143 -9.31 16.77 -10.82
N SER A 144 -9.12 15.56 -11.34
CA SER A 144 -10.22 14.62 -11.60
C SER A 144 -11.01 14.28 -10.32
N GLY A 145 -10.36 14.18 -9.16
CA GLY A 145 -11.03 14.01 -7.88
C GLY A 145 -12.01 15.14 -7.57
N VAL A 146 -11.55 16.39 -7.70
CA VAL A 146 -12.38 17.59 -7.51
C VAL A 146 -13.53 17.63 -8.54
N ASP A 147 -13.22 17.41 -9.82
CA ASP A 147 -14.20 17.45 -10.91
C ASP A 147 -15.28 16.36 -10.77
N SER A 148 -14.94 15.23 -10.13
CA SER A 148 -15.87 14.12 -9.85
C SER A 148 -16.73 14.35 -8.60
N GLY A 149 -16.52 15.46 -7.88
CA GLY A 149 -17.29 15.84 -6.70
C GLY A 149 -16.77 15.25 -5.37
N ALA A 150 -15.52 14.79 -5.32
CA ALA A 150 -14.87 14.52 -4.04
C ALA A 150 -14.54 15.85 -3.32
N THR A 151 -14.58 15.84 -1.99
CA THR A 151 -14.21 17.01 -1.20
C THR A 151 -12.71 17.04 -0.99
N LEU A 152 -12.05 18.09 -1.48
CA LEU A 152 -10.63 18.34 -1.23
C LEU A 152 -10.44 18.96 0.16
N GLU A 153 -9.97 18.18 1.12
CA GLU A 153 -9.82 18.62 2.51
C GLU A 153 -8.55 19.45 2.75
N THR A 154 -7.47 19.07 2.06
CA THR A 154 -6.18 19.76 2.11
C THR A 154 -5.32 19.38 0.90
N GLY A 155 -4.31 20.20 0.61
CA GLY A 155 -3.36 19.97 -0.47
C GLY A 155 -3.94 20.33 -1.84
N GLY A 156 -3.76 19.44 -2.81
CA GLY A 156 -4.29 19.57 -4.16
C GLY A 156 -3.50 20.48 -5.11
N GLU A 157 -2.35 20.99 -4.66
CA GLU A 157 -1.58 22.02 -5.36
C GLU A 157 -0.08 21.72 -5.36
N GLN A 158 0.64 22.40 -6.25
CA GLN A 158 2.10 22.46 -6.18
C GLN A 158 2.56 23.17 -4.90
N PHE A 159 3.64 22.68 -4.31
CA PHE A 159 4.34 23.37 -3.23
C PHE A 159 5.54 24.15 -3.78
N GLY A 160 5.58 25.45 -3.52
CA GLY A 160 6.63 26.34 -4.03
C GLY A 160 6.53 26.62 -5.53
N LYS A 161 7.59 27.23 -6.10
CA LYS A 161 7.66 27.64 -7.52
C LYS A 161 8.65 26.85 -8.37
N LYS A 162 9.48 26.00 -7.75
CA LYS A 162 10.55 25.24 -8.40
C LYS A 162 10.56 23.81 -7.87
N GLY A 163 10.89 22.87 -8.75
CA GLY A 163 10.85 21.44 -8.46
C GLY A 163 9.44 20.86 -8.48
N TYR A 164 9.37 19.54 -8.44
CA TYR A 164 8.15 18.76 -8.62
C TYR A 164 7.47 18.43 -7.28
N TYR A 165 7.31 19.44 -6.43
CA TYR A 165 6.73 19.24 -5.09
C TYR A 165 5.20 19.37 -5.15
N ILE A 166 4.50 18.38 -4.62
CA ILE A 166 3.03 18.37 -4.49
C ILE A 166 2.70 18.44 -3.01
N LYS A 167 1.74 19.29 -2.62
CA LYS A 167 1.24 19.32 -1.24
C LYS A 167 0.55 17.99 -0.93
N PRO A 168 0.82 17.36 0.23
CA PRO A 168 0.12 16.15 0.62
C PRO A 168 -1.39 16.40 0.68
N THR A 169 -2.14 15.56 -0.04
CA THR A 169 -3.52 15.79 -0.43
C THR A 169 -4.44 14.78 0.23
N VAL A 170 -5.59 15.21 0.73
CA VAL A 170 -6.61 14.33 1.31
C VAL A 170 -7.96 14.65 0.68
N PHE A 171 -8.62 13.61 0.18
CA PHE A 171 -9.99 13.65 -0.31
C PHE A 171 -10.92 12.91 0.66
N SER A 172 -12.07 13.52 0.95
CA SER A 172 -13.20 12.91 1.67
C SER A 172 -14.41 12.77 0.75
N TYR A 173 -15.44 12.06 1.21
CA TYR A 173 -16.67 11.78 0.44
C TYR A 173 -16.41 11.15 -0.94
N VAL A 174 -15.32 10.38 -1.06
CA VAL A 174 -14.94 9.67 -2.28
C VAL A 174 -15.89 8.50 -2.54
N LYS A 175 -16.34 8.37 -3.79
CA LYS A 175 -17.18 7.26 -4.28
C LYS A 175 -16.32 6.24 -5.03
N ASP A 176 -16.70 4.97 -5.00
CA ASP A 176 -15.90 3.87 -5.57
C ASP A 176 -15.73 3.94 -7.10
N ASP A 177 -16.57 4.70 -7.81
CA ASP A 177 -16.52 4.90 -9.27
C ASP A 177 -15.60 6.07 -9.70
N MET A 178 -15.10 6.86 -8.75
CA MET A 178 -14.15 7.95 -9.04
C MET A 178 -12.78 7.39 -9.40
N LEU A 179 -12.07 8.03 -10.33
CA LEU A 179 -10.73 7.60 -10.74
C LEU A 179 -9.75 7.53 -9.57
N ILE A 180 -9.81 8.49 -8.64
CA ILE A 180 -8.99 8.52 -7.41
C ILE A 180 -9.28 7.37 -6.43
N ALA A 181 -10.35 6.59 -6.63
CA ALA A 181 -10.71 5.40 -5.86
C ALA A 181 -10.44 4.08 -6.60
N HIS A 182 -10.15 4.15 -7.91
CA HIS A 182 -9.98 2.99 -8.76
C HIS A 182 -8.55 2.85 -9.31
N ASP A 183 -7.94 3.96 -9.71
CA ASP A 183 -6.64 3.99 -10.38
C ASP A 183 -5.49 4.23 -9.39
N GLU A 184 -4.29 3.84 -9.82
CA GLU A 184 -3.07 4.07 -9.08
C GLU A 184 -2.55 5.49 -9.39
N ILE A 185 -2.65 6.39 -8.41
CA ILE A 185 -2.16 7.76 -8.53
C ILE A 185 -0.63 7.81 -8.45
N PHE A 186 -0.03 6.96 -7.59
CA PHE A 186 1.40 6.89 -7.31
C PHE A 186 1.99 8.27 -6.92
N GLY A 187 1.29 8.95 -6.02
CA GLY A 187 1.58 10.29 -5.53
C GLY A 187 0.87 10.57 -4.19
N PRO A 188 1.11 11.74 -3.58
CA PRO A 188 0.71 11.99 -2.20
C PRO A 188 -0.76 12.45 -2.11
N ALA A 189 -1.69 11.59 -2.51
CA ALA A 189 -3.13 11.86 -2.52
C ALA A 189 -3.95 10.72 -1.89
N GLN A 190 -4.63 11.00 -0.77
CA GLN A 190 -5.44 10.05 -0.01
C GLN A 190 -6.89 10.10 -0.44
N SER A 191 -7.50 8.94 -0.64
CA SER A 191 -8.94 8.80 -0.76
C SER A 191 -9.50 8.18 0.52
N ILE A 192 -10.27 8.95 1.30
CA ILE A 192 -10.92 8.48 2.54
C ILE A 192 -12.39 8.17 2.27
N LEU A 193 -12.74 6.88 2.33
CA LEU A 193 -14.07 6.35 2.06
C LEU A 193 -14.74 5.91 3.37
N LYS A 194 -16.04 6.19 3.51
CA LYS A 194 -16.84 5.73 4.65
C LYS A 194 -17.41 4.34 4.37
N PHE A 195 -17.47 3.46 5.37
CA PHE A 195 -18.18 2.18 5.30
C PHE A 195 -18.98 1.91 6.58
N LYS A 196 -19.91 0.96 6.53
CA LYS A 196 -20.73 0.56 7.67
C LYS A 196 -20.54 -0.90 8.07
N ASP A 197 -20.64 -1.81 7.10
CA ASP A 197 -20.66 -3.25 7.38
C ASP A 197 -19.35 -3.93 6.94
N LEU A 198 -18.94 -4.98 7.65
CA LEU A 198 -17.70 -5.71 7.30
C LEU A 198 -17.79 -6.38 5.92
N ASP A 199 -18.93 -6.98 5.58
CA ASP A 199 -19.14 -7.60 4.27
C ASP A 199 -19.14 -6.56 3.14
N GLU A 200 -19.68 -5.38 3.42
CA GLU A 200 -19.68 -4.25 2.49
C GLU A 200 -18.26 -3.78 2.20
N VAL A 201 -17.45 -3.53 3.24
CA VAL A 201 -16.06 -3.08 3.05
C VAL A 201 -15.21 -4.16 2.40
N VAL A 202 -15.39 -5.44 2.72
CA VAL A 202 -14.69 -6.55 2.04
C VAL A 202 -15.03 -6.60 0.55
N ARG A 203 -16.29 -6.42 0.17
CA ARG A 203 -16.72 -6.41 -1.24
C ARG A 203 -16.16 -5.20 -1.98
N ARG A 204 -16.32 -4.00 -1.41
CA ARG A 204 -15.79 -2.74 -2.00
C ARG A 204 -14.28 -2.79 -2.12
N ALA A 205 -13.64 -3.33 -1.10
CA ALA A 205 -12.22 -3.59 -1.10
C ALA A 205 -11.80 -4.45 -2.27
N ASN A 206 -12.35 -5.65 -2.33
CA ASN A 206 -12.01 -6.64 -3.35
C ASN A 206 -12.46 -6.24 -4.76
N SER A 207 -13.26 -5.19 -4.95
CA SER A 207 -13.76 -4.74 -6.27
C SER A 207 -12.67 -4.18 -7.18
N SER A 208 -11.46 -3.97 -6.66
CA SER A 208 -10.35 -3.58 -7.50
C SER A 208 -9.78 -4.73 -8.34
N ARG A 209 -9.24 -4.38 -9.51
CA ARG A 209 -8.55 -5.30 -10.42
C ARG A 209 -7.26 -5.86 -9.85
N TYR A 210 -6.78 -5.28 -8.76
CA TYR A 210 -5.53 -5.67 -8.19
C TYR A 210 -5.63 -5.94 -6.68
N GLY A 211 -4.55 -6.44 -6.09
CA GLY A 211 -4.48 -6.87 -4.69
C GLY A 211 -3.05 -7.21 -4.25
N LEU A 212 -2.27 -6.19 -3.90
CA LEU A 212 -0.86 -6.36 -3.50
C LEU A 212 -0.74 -6.59 -1.98
N ALA A 213 -0.99 -5.55 -1.20
CA ALA A 213 -1.01 -5.59 0.26
C ALA A 213 -2.36 -5.06 0.78
N ALA A 214 -2.65 -5.14 2.09
CA ALA A 214 -3.72 -4.44 2.83
C ALA A 214 -3.29 -4.17 4.28
N GLY A 215 -3.89 -3.18 4.94
CA GLY A 215 -3.67 -2.86 6.36
C GLY A 215 -4.98 -2.92 7.14
N VAL A 216 -5.00 -3.57 8.31
CA VAL A 216 -6.20 -3.70 9.15
C VAL A 216 -5.90 -3.14 10.52
N PHE A 217 -6.68 -2.13 10.95
CA PHE A 217 -6.50 -1.47 12.25
C PHE A 217 -7.73 -1.74 13.11
N SER A 218 -7.60 -2.73 13.99
CA SER A 218 -8.67 -3.21 14.86
C SER A 218 -8.08 -3.82 16.11
N GLN A 219 -8.69 -3.52 17.25
CA GLN A 219 -8.41 -4.20 18.52
C GLN A 219 -9.28 -5.45 18.71
N ASN A 220 -10.31 -5.63 17.89
CA ASN A 220 -11.13 -6.84 17.88
C ASN A 220 -10.46 -7.91 17.01
N ILE A 221 -10.10 -9.04 17.63
CA ILE A 221 -9.41 -10.16 16.99
C ILE A 221 -10.28 -10.88 15.94
N ASP A 222 -11.59 -11.01 16.17
CA ASP A 222 -12.51 -11.64 15.21
C ASP A 222 -12.62 -10.81 13.95
N THR A 223 -12.75 -9.47 14.10
CA THR A 223 -12.73 -8.54 12.98
C THR A 223 -11.40 -8.60 12.23
N ALA A 224 -10.28 -8.59 12.94
CA ALA A 224 -8.95 -8.64 12.33
C ALA A 224 -8.74 -9.93 11.53
N ASN A 225 -9.07 -11.09 12.12
CA ASN A 225 -8.97 -12.39 11.46
C ASN A 225 -9.93 -12.52 10.27
N THR A 226 -11.15 -12.02 10.40
CA THR A 226 -12.15 -12.05 9.31
C THR A 226 -11.64 -11.25 8.12
N LEU A 227 -11.20 -10.01 8.34
CA LEU A 227 -10.67 -9.15 7.28
C LEU A 227 -9.40 -9.73 6.67
N ALA A 228 -8.44 -10.17 7.48
CA ALA A 228 -7.18 -10.71 6.97
C ALA A 228 -7.36 -11.90 6.03
N ARG A 229 -8.41 -12.71 6.24
CA ARG A 229 -8.72 -13.87 5.39
C ARG A 229 -9.61 -13.54 4.21
N ALA A 230 -10.47 -12.53 4.33
CA ALA A 230 -11.44 -12.17 3.30
C ALA A 230 -10.87 -11.25 2.21
N LEU A 231 -9.81 -10.50 2.52
CA LEU A 231 -9.14 -9.61 1.57
C LEU A 231 -8.28 -10.40 0.58
N ARG A 232 -8.50 -10.17 -0.71
CA ARG A 232 -7.80 -10.86 -1.82
C ARG A 232 -6.53 -10.14 -2.20
N VAL A 233 -5.58 -10.12 -1.27
CA VAL A 233 -4.26 -9.48 -1.39
C VAL A 233 -3.16 -10.46 -1.00
N GLY A 234 -1.91 -10.15 -1.35
CA GLY A 234 -0.75 -10.99 -1.06
C GLY A 234 -0.21 -10.86 0.36
N THR A 235 -0.33 -9.67 0.95
CA THR A 235 0.15 -9.36 2.29
C THR A 235 -0.93 -8.60 3.06
N VAL A 236 -1.16 -8.96 4.31
CA VAL A 236 -2.04 -8.19 5.22
C VAL A 236 -1.24 -7.83 6.46
N TRP A 237 -1.12 -6.54 6.75
CA TRP A 237 -0.58 -6.04 8.01
C TRP A 237 -1.72 -5.74 8.98
N ILE A 238 -1.58 -6.13 10.24
CA ILE A 238 -2.59 -5.92 11.28
C ILE A 238 -1.99 -5.02 12.36
N ASN A 239 -2.57 -3.85 12.57
CA ASN A 239 -2.11 -2.80 13.50
C ASN A 239 -0.66 -2.31 13.26
N CYS A 240 -0.13 -2.58 12.07
CA CYS A 240 1.13 -2.08 11.56
C CYS A 240 1.01 -1.85 10.05
N PHE A 241 2.04 -1.27 9.44
CA PHE A 241 2.07 -1.00 8.01
C PHE A 241 3.51 -0.98 7.50
N ASP A 242 3.73 -1.37 6.24
CA ASP A 242 5.05 -1.39 5.59
C ASP A 242 6.12 -2.21 6.36
N THR A 243 5.67 -3.19 7.15
CA THR A 243 6.57 -4.03 7.93
C THR A 243 7.05 -5.19 7.07
N PHE A 244 8.28 -5.09 6.59
CA PHE A 244 8.94 -6.11 5.79
C PHE A 244 9.99 -6.86 6.60
N ASP A 245 10.20 -8.11 6.22
CA ASP A 245 11.30 -8.93 6.71
C ASP A 245 11.81 -9.81 5.56
N ALA A 246 13.10 -10.14 5.56
CA ALA A 246 13.70 -10.97 4.52
C ALA A 246 13.11 -12.39 4.47
N THR A 247 12.54 -12.88 5.57
CA THR A 247 11.91 -14.19 5.70
C THR A 247 10.42 -14.20 5.32
N ILE A 248 9.76 -13.03 5.33
CA ILE A 248 8.33 -12.90 5.00
C ILE A 248 8.16 -12.75 3.48
N PRO A 249 7.45 -13.66 2.80
CA PRO A 249 7.25 -13.57 1.37
C PRO A 249 6.37 -12.38 1.00
N PHE A 250 6.70 -11.71 -0.10
CA PHE A 250 5.94 -10.58 -0.64
C PHE A 250 5.62 -10.81 -2.11
N GLY A 251 4.38 -10.52 -2.51
CA GLY A 251 3.97 -10.63 -3.91
C GLY A 251 2.46 -10.58 -4.04
N GLY A 252 1.98 -10.15 -5.21
CA GLY A 252 0.58 -9.80 -5.40
C GLY A 252 -0.38 -10.95 -5.72
N TYR A 253 -1.67 -10.57 -5.74
CA TYR A 253 -2.80 -11.31 -6.30
C TYR A 253 -3.36 -10.54 -7.52
N LYS A 254 -4.18 -11.21 -8.34
CA LYS A 254 -4.88 -10.60 -9.49
C LYS A 254 -3.89 -9.90 -10.45
N MET A 255 -4.16 -8.64 -10.82
CA MET A 255 -3.26 -7.87 -11.67
C MET A 255 -2.01 -7.34 -10.92
N SER A 256 -1.87 -7.56 -9.61
CA SER A 256 -0.67 -7.17 -8.83
C SER A 256 0.58 -8.00 -9.10
N GLY A 257 0.50 -9.00 -9.97
CA GLY A 257 1.61 -9.89 -10.28
C GLY A 257 1.33 -11.33 -9.86
N GLN A 258 2.30 -12.18 -10.13
CA GLN A 258 2.30 -13.61 -9.83
C GLN A 258 3.69 -13.97 -9.28
N GLY A 259 3.76 -15.01 -8.45
CA GLY A 259 4.98 -15.37 -7.74
C GLY A 259 5.13 -14.65 -6.40
N ARG A 260 6.21 -14.97 -5.70
CA ARG A 260 6.60 -14.35 -4.44
C ARG A 260 8.08 -14.05 -4.49
N GLU A 261 8.47 -12.90 -3.97
CA GLU A 261 9.84 -12.54 -3.66
C GLU A 261 10.05 -12.63 -2.14
N LYS A 262 11.31 -12.62 -1.70
CA LYS A 262 11.71 -12.83 -0.29
C LYS A 262 11.33 -14.22 0.24
N GLY A 263 11.83 -14.54 1.43
CA GLY A 263 11.66 -15.86 2.06
C GLY A 263 12.16 -17.01 1.19
N GLU A 264 11.85 -18.24 1.61
CA GLU A 264 12.14 -19.45 0.80
C GLU A 264 11.35 -19.46 -0.52
N TYR A 265 10.18 -18.82 -0.53
CA TYR A 265 9.33 -18.75 -1.73
C TYR A 265 10.03 -18.02 -2.88
N GLY A 266 10.78 -16.96 -2.60
CA GLY A 266 11.56 -16.23 -3.60
C GLY A 266 12.59 -17.09 -4.30
N LEU A 267 13.26 -17.99 -3.56
CA LEU A 267 14.26 -18.90 -4.14
C LEU A 267 13.68 -19.80 -5.23
N ARG A 268 12.40 -20.19 -5.10
CA ARG A 268 11.73 -21.07 -6.08
C ARG A 268 11.62 -20.45 -7.47
N ASN A 269 11.64 -19.12 -7.59
CA ASN A 269 11.63 -18.44 -8.89
C ASN A 269 12.95 -18.62 -9.66
N TYR A 270 14.04 -18.99 -8.97
CA TYR A 270 15.38 -19.11 -9.53
C TYR A 270 15.86 -20.57 -9.61
N LEU A 271 15.00 -21.54 -9.29
CA LEU A 271 15.30 -22.96 -9.35
C LEU A 271 14.57 -23.61 -10.53
N GLN A 272 15.22 -24.62 -11.14
CA GLN A 272 14.60 -25.50 -12.13
C GLN A 272 14.53 -26.91 -11.55
N VAL A 273 13.31 -27.42 -11.36
CA VAL A 273 13.08 -28.76 -10.82
C VAL A 273 13.27 -29.79 -11.93
N LYS A 274 14.25 -30.68 -11.76
CA LYS A 274 14.52 -31.78 -12.69
C LYS A 274 14.22 -33.12 -12.02
N ALA A 275 13.21 -33.83 -12.53
CA ALA A 275 12.97 -35.21 -12.16
C ALA A 275 13.94 -36.14 -12.91
N VAL A 276 14.59 -37.05 -12.18
CA VAL A 276 15.44 -38.11 -12.75
C VAL A 276 14.95 -39.44 -12.20
N ALA A 277 14.67 -40.39 -13.08
CA ALA A 277 14.19 -41.71 -12.71
C ALA A 277 15.08 -42.77 -13.36
N THR A 278 15.35 -43.84 -12.62
CA THR A 278 16.02 -45.05 -13.12
C THR A 278 15.32 -46.28 -12.57
N THR A 279 15.25 -47.34 -13.37
CA THR A 279 14.72 -48.63 -12.92
C THR A 279 15.73 -49.33 -12.02
N LEU A 280 15.26 -49.96 -10.94
CA LEU A 280 16.09 -50.81 -10.08
C LEU A 280 15.87 -52.29 -10.45
N ASN A 281 16.96 -53.04 -10.62
CA ASN A 281 16.91 -54.49 -10.87
C ASN A 281 17.14 -55.26 -9.56
N ASN A 282 16.24 -56.19 -9.25
CA ASN A 282 16.25 -57.03 -8.05
C ASN A 282 16.36 -56.25 -6.70
N PRO A 283 15.50 -55.24 -6.45
CA PRO A 283 15.55 -54.52 -5.18
C PRO A 283 15.04 -55.41 -4.03
N ALA A 284 15.68 -55.33 -2.87
CA ALA A 284 15.26 -56.05 -1.68
C ALA A 284 13.96 -55.49 -1.05
N TRP A 285 13.60 -54.23 -1.35
CA TRP A 285 12.39 -53.53 -0.92
C TRP A 285 12.15 -52.29 -1.79
N LEU A 286 10.94 -51.70 -1.73
CA LEU A 286 10.57 -50.41 -2.35
C LEU A 286 9.86 -49.53 -1.32
#